data_AF-A0A937Q1U2-F1
#
_entry.id   AF-A0A937Q1U2-F1
#
_cell.length_a   1.000
_cell.length_b   1.000
_cell.length_c   1.000
_cell.angle_alpha   90.00
_cell.angle_beta   90.00
_cell.angle_gamma   90.00
#
_symmetry.space_group_name_H-M   'P 1'
#
loop_
_entity.id
_entity.type
_entity.pdbx_description
1 polymer ?
#
loop_
_entity_poly.entity_id
_entity_poly.type
_entity_poly.pdbx_seq_one_letter_code
_entity_poly.pdbx_strand_id
1 'polypeptide(L)' 'MSNSISIEEEYRPHNTVTLYPGNCIDLLRTIPDNSMQLVVTSPPYNIGKEYEKRRYF' A
#
# COMPACT_ATOMS: atom_id res chain seq x y z
N MET A 1 -24.52 -16.37 -1.62
CA MET A 1 -23.56 -16.34 -2.75
C MET A 1 -22.26 -15.78 -2.22
N SER A 2 -21.17 -16.54 -2.22
CA SER A 2 -19.85 -16.06 -1.82
C SER A 2 -19.21 -15.33 -3.01
N ASN A 3 -19.09 -14.00 -2.94
CA ASN A 3 -18.27 -13.27 -3.90
C ASN A 3 -16.80 -13.56 -3.58
N SER A 4 -16.12 -14.26 -4.48
CA SER A 4 -14.66 -14.36 -4.46
C SER A 4 -14.08 -13.07 -5.02
N ILE A 5 -13.39 -12.28 -4.18
CA ILE A 5 -12.58 -11.15 -4.62
C ILE A 5 -11.23 -11.69 -5.08
N SER A 6 -10.77 -11.30 -6.27
CA SER A 6 -9.39 -11.55 -6.70
C SER A 6 -8.46 -10.50 -6.07
N ILE A 7 -7.30 -10.96 -5.58
CA ILE A 7 -6.26 -10.11 -5.01
C ILE A 7 -5.03 -10.30 -5.88
N GLU A 8 -4.63 -9.24 -6.58
CA GLU A 8 -3.46 -9.24 -7.46
C GLU A 8 -2.26 -8.60 -6.77
N GLU A 9 -1.04 -8.94 -7.15
CA GLU A 9 0.19 -8.34 -6.58
C GLU A 9 0.66 -7.09 -7.35
N GLU A 10 0.32 -6.97 -8.63
CA GLU A 10 0.68 -5.82 -9.48
C GLU A 10 -0.49 -4.85 -9.64
N TYR A 11 -0.21 -3.54 -9.62
CA TYR A 11 -1.24 -2.54 -9.89
C TYR A 11 -1.68 -2.56 -11.36
N ARG A 12 -2.99 -2.59 -11.56
CA ARG A 12 -3.68 -2.27 -12.82
C ARG A 12 -4.92 -1.44 -12.48
N PRO A 13 -5.29 -0.43 -13.30
CA PRO A 13 -6.47 0.41 -13.04
C PRO A 13 -7.80 -0.33 -12.88
N HIS A 14 -7.90 -1.56 -13.41
CA HIS A 14 -9.13 -2.36 -13.39
C HIS A 14 -9.14 -3.43 -12.28
N ASN A 15 -8.09 -3.51 -11.44
CA ASN A 15 -8.07 -4.44 -10.33
C ASN A 15 -9.04 -3.98 -9.24
N THR A 16 -9.82 -4.92 -8.69
CA THR A 16 -10.64 -4.66 -7.50
C THR A 16 -9.77 -4.48 -6.26
N VAL A 17 -8.75 -5.33 -6.09
CA VAL A 17 -7.78 -5.26 -4.99
C VAL A 17 -6.39 -5.54 -5.53
N THR A 18 -5.42 -4.71 -5.14
CA THR A 18 -3.99 -4.98 -5.33
C THR A 18 -3.32 -5.00 -3.96
N LEU A 19 -2.64 -6.09 -3.62
CA LEU A 19 -1.81 -6.23 -2.43
C LEU A 19 -0.36 -6.39 -2.85
N TYR A 20 0.43 -5.32 -2.75
CA TYR A 20 1.82 -5.32 -3.18
C TYR A 20 2.78 -5.63 -2.00
N PRO A 21 3.47 -6.78 -2.00
CA PRO A 21 4.47 -7.09 -0.98
C PRO A 21 5.80 -6.41 -1.30
N GLY A 22 6.04 -5.21 -0.75
CA GLY A 22 7.31 -4.53 -0.97
C GLY A 22 7.38 -3.10 -0.47
N ASN A 23 8.37 -2.36 -0.98
CA ASN A 23 8.54 -0.94 -0.71
C ASN A 23 7.46 -0.13 -1.45
N CYS A 24 6.70 0.68 -0.73
CA CYS A 24 5.62 1.46 -1.31
C CYS A 24 6.10 2.49 -2.35
N ILE A 25 7.34 3.00 -2.24
CA ILE A 25 7.88 3.96 -3.21
C ILE A 25 8.07 3.30 -4.59
N ASP A 26 8.49 2.04 -4.62
CA ASP A 26 8.68 1.31 -5.87
C ASP A 26 7.33 1.03 -6.54
N LEU A 27 6.30 0.67 -5.76
CA LEU A 27 4.93 0.59 -6.25
C LEU A 27 4.43 1.93 -6.79
N LEU A 28 4.53 3.01 -6.00
CA LEU A 28 3.98 4.32 -6.36
C LEU A 28 4.55 4.85 -7.68
N ARG A 29 5.81 4.53 -8.00
CA ARG A 29 6.45 4.87 -9.29
C ARG A 29 5.82 4.19 -10.50
N THR A 30 5.12 3.07 -10.31
CA THR A 30 4.44 2.33 -11.39
C THR A 30 3.02 2.81 -11.63
N ILE A 31 2.46 3.59 -10.70
CA ILE A 31 1.08 4.07 -10.77
C ILE A 31 1.08 5.38 -11.59
N PRO A 32 0.20 5.53 -12.60
CA PRO A 32 0.11 6.78 -13.35
C PRO A 32 -0.34 7.96 -12.48
N ASP A 33 0.09 9.16 -12.84
CA ASP A 33 -0.32 10.39 -12.17
C ASP A 33 -1.86 10.55 -12.14
N ASN A 34 -2.37 11.18 -11.08
CA ASN A 34 -3.81 11.46 -10.90
C ASN A 34 -4.72 10.22 -10.90
N SER A 35 -4.19 9.02 -10.60
CA SER A 35 -4.98 7.78 -10.55
C SER A 35 -5.72 7.53 -9.23
N MET A 36 -5.40 8.27 -8.16
CA MET A 36 -5.91 8.01 -6.81
C MET A 36 -6.93 9.07 -6.38
N GLN A 37 -8.10 8.63 -5.93
CA GLN A 37 -9.15 9.51 -5.41
C GLN A 37 -9.00 9.80 -3.91
N LEU A 38 -8.42 8.86 -3.15
CA LEU A 38 -8.20 8.95 -1.71
C LEU A 38 -6.91 8.22 -1.35
N VAL A 39 -6.11 8.83 -0.47
CA VAL A 39 -4.92 8.21 0.11
C VAL A 39 -5.08 8.18 1.62
N VAL A 40 -5.04 6.99 2.21
CA VAL A 40 -5.02 6.79 3.66
C VAL A 40 -3.69 6.16 4.03
N THR A 41 -3.01 6.72 5.02
CA THR A 41 -1.70 6.23 5.43
C THR A 41 -1.49 6.39 6.93
N SER A 42 -0.71 5.47 7.50
CA SER A 42 -0.20 5.52 8.86
C SER A 42 1.29 5.18 8.82
N PRO A 43 2.14 6.08 8.28
CA PRO A 43 3.56 5.82 8.12
C PRO A 43 4.23 5.58 9.49
N PRO A 44 5.42 4.96 9.52
CA PRO A 44 6.18 4.86 10.76
C PRO A 44 6.53 6.26 11.25
N TYR A 45 6.07 6.60 12.45
CA TYR A 45 6.29 7.91 13.07
C TYR A 45 7.59 7.95 13.89
N ASN A 46 8.24 6.79 14.07
CA ASN A 46 9.44 6.64 14.88
C ASN A 46 9.26 7.12 16.34
N ILE A 47 8.05 6.97 16.89
CA ILE A 47 7.75 7.29 18.30
C ILE A 47 7.73 6.03 19.16
N GLY A 48 7.94 4.87 18.54
CA GLY A 48 8.01 3.58 19.22
C GLY A 48 6.63 3.03 19.55
N LYS A 49 5.69 3.16 18.61
CA LYS A 49 4.44 2.37 18.68
C LYS A 49 4.78 0.87 18.70
N GLU A 50 3.86 0.04 19.18
CA GLU A 50 4.09 -1.41 19.35
C GLU A 50 4.58 -2.10 18.06
N TYR A 51 4.08 -1.66 16.91
CA TYR A 51 4.46 -2.18 15.58
C TYR A 51 5.67 -1.45 14.95
N GLU A 52 6.23 -0.43 15.60
CA GLU A 52 7.38 0.32 15.09
C GLU A 52 8.69 -0.21 15.68
N LYS A 53 9.70 -0.39 14.82
CA LYS A 53 11.07 -0.56 15.28
C LYS A 53 11.64 0.80 15.64
N ARG A 54 11.80 1.07 16.95
CA ARG A 54 12.42 2.32 17.43
C ARG A 54 13.85 2.43 16.88
N ARG A 55 14.13 3.48 16.12
CA ARG A 55 15.47 3.77 15.63
C ARG A 55 16.16 4.74 16.59
N TYR A 56 17.25 4.30 17.19
CA TYR A 56 18.16 5.18 17.94
C TYR A 56 19.06 5.89 16.91
N PHE A 57 19.22 7.21 17.07
CA PHE A 57 20.17 8.01 16.29
C PHE A 57 21.48 8.14 17.04
#